data_AF-X0YBF4-F1
#
_entry.id   AF-X0YBF4-F1
#
_cell.length_a   1.000
_cell.length_b   1.000
_cell.length_c   1.000
_cell.angle_alpha   90.00
_cell.angle_beta   90.00
_cell.angle_gamma   90.00
#
_symmetry.space_group_name_H-M   'P 1'
#
loop_
_entity.id
_entity.type
_entity.pdbx_description
1 polymer ?
#
loop_
_entity_poly.entity_id
_entity_poly.type
_entity_poly.pdbx_seq_one_letter_code
_entity_poly.pdbx_strand_id
1 'polypeptide(L)'
;VAVFTLDAESSRRRQVATDAVVEIGYDEVEPEDIEILKESLNLTDLAVQAAFPLERRFGRQWIEKTLDLDPSDEDERQFLQRESIHDSSFRSLRRGLGRLARLQFLRPHTEQNSVQTILNYLESGKNVVLEFGRHGDNITAYVLVANLLTRRIHERYRQQKEAAMGDRAQEPIHLVITIEEAHKFLNPQVTSQTIFGQIAREMRKYNVTLLVIDQRPSGIDSEVMSQIGTK
;
A
#
# COMPACT_ATOMS: atom_id res chain seq x y z
N VAL A 1 8.90 1.77 21.82
CA VAL A 1 8.04 2.17 20.69
C VAL A 1 8.88 3.02 19.77
N ALA A 2 8.83 2.81 18.47
CA ALA A 2 9.50 3.63 17.46
C ALA A 2 8.46 4.33 16.58
N VAL A 3 8.62 5.63 16.37
CA VAL A 3 7.70 6.48 15.61
C VAL A 3 8.33 6.82 14.26
N PHE A 4 7.67 6.39 13.20
CA PHE A 4 8.07 6.62 11.82
C PHE A 4 7.13 7.66 11.20
N THR A 5 7.67 8.73 10.63
CA THR A 5 6.84 9.80 10.05
C THR A 5 6.93 9.86 8.52
N LEU A 6 5.79 10.12 7.88
CA LEU A 6 5.70 10.42 6.45
C LEU A 6 5.89 11.91 6.13
N ASP A 7 5.97 12.77 7.16
CA ASP A 7 6.03 14.23 7.01
C ASP A 7 6.80 14.88 8.16
N ALA A 8 8.13 14.76 8.09
CA ALA A 8 9.05 15.27 9.10
C ALA A 8 8.93 16.79 9.36
N GLU A 9 8.45 17.57 8.39
CA GLU A 9 8.20 19.00 8.56
C GLU A 9 7.00 19.22 9.51
N SER A 10 5.89 18.50 9.26
CA SER A 10 4.71 18.57 10.11
C SER A 10 4.96 18.05 11.53
N SER A 11 5.68 16.93 11.68
CA SER A 11 5.98 16.35 13.00
C SER A 11 6.82 17.32 13.83
N ARG A 12 7.85 17.95 13.22
CA ARG A 12 8.66 18.97 13.89
C ARG A 12 7.84 20.18 14.32
N ARG A 13 6.93 20.67 13.48
CA ARG A 13 6.03 21.78 13.84
C ARG A 13 5.12 21.45 15.02
N ARG A 14 4.64 20.21 15.11
CA ARG A 14 3.81 19.72 16.22
C ARG A 14 4.61 19.21 17.42
N GLN A 15 5.95 19.30 17.39
CA GLN A 15 6.84 18.80 18.44
C GLN A 15 6.65 17.30 18.74
N VAL A 16 6.30 16.51 17.72
CA VAL A 16 6.22 15.06 17.83
C VAL A 16 7.63 14.48 17.68
N ALA A 17 8.08 13.69 18.65
CA ALA A 17 9.34 12.97 18.57
C ALA A 17 9.22 11.82 17.55
N THR A 18 10.10 11.79 16.55
CA THR A 18 10.12 10.77 15.49
C THR A 18 11.50 10.15 15.39
N ASP A 19 11.55 8.83 15.24
CA ASP A 19 12.78 8.04 15.17
C ASP A 19 13.32 7.93 13.73
N ALA A 20 12.43 7.97 12.73
CA ALA A 20 12.80 7.87 11.31
C ALA A 20 11.77 8.53 10.39
N VAL A 21 12.21 8.89 9.19
CA VAL A 21 11.35 9.38 8.11
C VAL A 21 11.09 8.24 7.13
N VAL A 22 9.84 8.09 6.71
CA VAL A 22 9.42 7.09 5.73
C VAL A 22 9.47 7.73 4.35
N GLU A 23 10.34 7.18 3.51
CA GLU A 23 10.34 7.38 2.07
C GLU A 23 10.09 6.05 1.37
N ILE A 24 9.29 6.11 0.30
CA ILE A 24 8.85 4.97 -0.50
C ILE A 24 9.20 5.24 -1.96
N GLY A 25 9.93 4.34 -2.59
CA GLY A 25 10.28 4.37 -4.01
C GLY A 25 9.09 4.07 -4.91
N TYR A 26 9.08 4.60 -6.13
CA TYR A 26 8.07 4.24 -7.12
C TYR A 26 8.12 2.75 -7.48
N ASP A 27 9.31 2.16 -7.40
CA ASP A 27 9.55 0.73 -7.61
C ASP A 27 9.00 -0.17 -6.49
N GLU A 28 8.47 0.43 -5.42
CA GLU A 28 7.83 -0.25 -4.31
C GLU A 28 6.32 -0.41 -4.50
N VAL A 29 5.74 0.33 -5.46
CA VAL A 29 4.30 0.39 -5.76
C VAL A 29 3.97 -0.55 -6.93
N GLU A 30 3.02 -1.45 -6.70
CA GLU A 30 2.54 -2.43 -7.67
C GLU A 30 1.21 -2.00 -8.31
N PRO A 31 0.84 -2.51 -9.49
CA PRO A 31 -0.47 -2.25 -10.11
C PRO A 31 -1.66 -2.53 -9.20
N GLU A 32 -1.59 -3.56 -8.36
CA GLU A 32 -2.60 -3.93 -7.37
C GLU A 32 -2.78 -2.85 -6.29
N ASP A 33 -1.74 -2.08 -5.98
CA ASP A 33 -1.86 -0.93 -5.07
C ASP A 33 -2.69 0.19 -5.72
N ILE A 34 -2.72 0.29 -7.05
CA ILE A 34 -3.55 1.27 -7.78
C ILE A 34 -5.03 0.88 -7.77
N GLU A 35 -5.32 -0.42 -7.80
CA GLU A 35 -6.69 -0.95 -7.75
C GLU A 35 -7.39 -0.53 -6.46
N ILE A 36 -6.70 -0.67 -5.32
CA ILE A 36 -7.21 -0.21 -4.02
C ILE A 36 -7.46 1.30 -4.01
N LEU A 37 -6.62 2.06 -4.71
CA LEU A 37 -6.70 3.51 -4.76
C LEU A 37 -7.70 4.03 -5.79
N LYS A 38 -8.38 3.16 -6.54
CA LYS A 38 -9.29 3.51 -7.64
C LYS A 38 -10.25 4.64 -7.29
N GLU A 39 -10.97 4.53 -6.18
CA GLU A 39 -11.94 5.54 -5.75
C GLU A 39 -11.26 6.85 -5.34
N SER A 40 -10.21 6.77 -4.51
CA SER A 40 -9.49 7.96 -4.01
C SER A 40 -8.79 8.73 -5.13
N LEU A 41 -8.33 8.02 -6.16
CA LEU A 41 -7.74 8.57 -7.36
C LEU A 41 -8.78 8.80 -8.46
N ASN A 42 -10.08 8.54 -8.26
CA ASN A 42 -11.10 8.71 -9.29
C ASN A 42 -10.71 8.07 -10.64
N LEU A 43 -10.26 6.82 -10.59
CA LEU A 43 -9.85 6.03 -11.75
C LEU A 43 -11.01 5.17 -12.28
N THR A 44 -11.02 4.95 -13.59
CA THR A 44 -11.92 3.98 -14.22
C THR A 44 -11.31 2.58 -14.11
N ASP A 45 -12.14 1.53 -14.22
CA ASP A 45 -11.65 0.15 -14.27
C ASP A 45 -10.60 -0.06 -15.37
N LEU A 46 -10.85 0.49 -16.56
CA LEU A 46 -9.90 0.42 -17.68
C LEU A 46 -8.59 1.15 -17.40
N ALA A 47 -8.59 2.21 -16.58
CA ALA A 47 -7.37 2.91 -16.19
C ALA A 47 -6.55 2.09 -15.19
N VAL A 48 -7.20 1.40 -14.25
CA VAL A 48 -6.53 0.47 -13.33
C VAL A 48 -5.93 -0.70 -14.13
N GLN A 49 -6.71 -1.30 -15.03
CA GLN A 49 -6.25 -2.40 -15.87
C GLN A 49 -5.07 -2.02 -16.78
N ALA A 50 -4.97 -0.75 -17.19
CA ALA A 50 -3.84 -0.26 -17.96
C ALA A 50 -2.51 -0.26 -17.19
N ALA A 51 -2.51 -0.30 -15.85
CA ALA A 51 -1.29 -0.32 -15.05
C ALA A 51 -0.48 -1.61 -15.25
N PHE A 52 -1.13 -2.76 -15.40
CA PHE A 52 -0.49 -4.06 -15.57
C PHE A 52 0.38 -4.17 -16.84
N PRO A 53 -0.10 -3.87 -18.07
CA PRO A 53 0.75 -3.90 -19.25
C PRO A 53 1.88 -2.86 -19.22
N LEU A 54 1.68 -1.72 -18.56
CA LEU A 54 2.73 -0.71 -18.35
C LEU A 54 3.82 -1.24 -17.40
N GLU A 55 3.43 -1.91 -16.32
CA GLU A 55 4.36 -2.59 -15.42
C GLU A 55 5.13 -3.68 -16.16
N ARG A 56 4.47 -4.57 -16.90
CA ARG A 56 5.17 -5.60 -17.67
C ARG A 56 6.19 -5.04 -18.66
N ARG A 57 5.92 -3.86 -19.24
CA ARG A 57 6.80 -3.19 -20.20
C ARG A 57 8.01 -2.54 -19.54
N PHE A 58 7.80 -1.87 -18.41
CA PHE A 58 8.79 -0.98 -17.78
C PHE A 58 9.37 -1.54 -16.47
N GLY A 59 8.87 -2.67 -16.01
CA GLY A 59 9.20 -3.30 -14.73
C GLY A 59 9.09 -2.32 -13.57
N ARG A 60 10.12 -2.31 -12.73
CA ARG A 60 10.20 -1.46 -11.53
C ARG A 60 10.12 0.04 -11.80
N GLN A 61 10.39 0.51 -13.01
CA GLN A 61 10.33 1.94 -13.36
C GLN A 61 8.97 2.36 -13.97
N TRP A 62 7.94 1.52 -13.86
CA TRP A 62 6.69 1.72 -14.58
C TRP A 62 5.98 3.02 -14.26
N ILE A 63 5.99 3.50 -13.01
CA ILE A 63 5.37 4.78 -12.66
C ILE A 63 6.10 5.92 -13.36
N GLU A 64 7.42 5.98 -13.22
CA GLU A 64 8.25 7.03 -13.81
C GLU A 64 8.10 7.04 -15.34
N LYS A 65 8.27 5.87 -15.98
CA LYS A 65 8.13 5.74 -17.43
C LYS A 65 6.72 6.03 -17.94
N THR A 66 5.68 5.67 -17.17
CA THR A 66 4.30 6.03 -17.54
C THR A 66 4.06 7.53 -17.45
N LEU A 67 4.67 8.21 -16.48
CA LEU A 67 4.58 9.66 -16.33
C LEU A 67 5.32 10.40 -17.43
N ASP A 68 6.43 9.83 -17.94
CA ASP A 68 7.25 10.41 -19.00
C ASP A 68 6.75 10.10 -20.42
N LEU A 69 5.98 9.01 -20.60
CA LEU A 69 5.45 8.57 -21.90
C LEU A 69 4.71 9.71 -22.62
N ASP A 70 5.12 9.99 -23.85
CA ASP A 70 4.56 10.96 -24.79
C ASP A 70 3.76 10.24 -25.89
N PRO A 71 2.41 10.25 -25.84
CA PRO A 71 1.58 9.64 -26.87
C PRO A 71 1.72 10.22 -28.30
N SER A 72 2.50 11.31 -28.47
CA SER A 72 2.85 11.83 -29.79
C SER A 72 4.04 11.11 -30.43
N ASP A 73 4.84 10.39 -29.65
CA ASP A 73 5.85 9.47 -30.15
C ASP A 73 5.18 8.23 -30.79
N GLU A 74 5.61 7.89 -32.00
CA GLU A 74 4.99 6.84 -32.80
C GLU A 74 5.19 5.44 -32.18
N ASP A 75 6.35 5.16 -31.60
CA ASP A 75 6.65 3.86 -30.99
C ASP A 75 5.84 3.65 -29.71
N GLU A 76 5.73 4.71 -28.89
CA GLU A 76 4.94 4.68 -27.66
C GLU A 76 3.44 4.59 -27.94
N ARG A 77 2.96 5.33 -28.96
CA ARG A 77 1.57 5.23 -29.42
C ARG A 77 1.24 3.83 -29.95
N GLN A 78 2.14 3.21 -30.72
CA GLN A 78 1.95 1.84 -31.19
C GLN A 78 1.97 0.83 -30.05
N PHE A 79 2.79 1.05 -29.02
CA PHE A 79 2.75 0.23 -27.81
C PHE A 79 1.39 0.31 -27.11
N LEU A 80 0.87 1.51 -26.84
CA LEU A 80 -0.44 1.69 -26.20
C LEU A 80 -1.56 1.01 -27.00
N GLN A 81 -1.53 1.11 -28.34
CA GLN A 81 -2.49 0.42 -29.20
C GLN A 81 -2.39 -1.10 -29.14
N ARG A 82 -1.18 -1.67 -29.16
CA ARG A 82 -0.96 -3.13 -29.09
C ARG A 82 -1.47 -3.72 -27.78
N GLU A 83 -1.24 -3.03 -26.66
CA GLU A 83 -1.74 -3.44 -25.34
C GLU A 83 -3.22 -3.06 -25.13
N SER A 84 -3.92 -2.57 -26.17
CA SER A 84 -5.32 -2.14 -26.11
C SER A 84 -5.60 -1.06 -25.05
N ILE A 85 -4.61 -0.22 -24.75
CA ILE A 85 -4.74 0.89 -23.82
C ILE A 85 -5.28 2.11 -24.56
N HIS A 86 -6.57 2.40 -24.35
CA HIS A 86 -7.20 3.60 -24.90
C HIS A 86 -6.62 4.89 -24.28
N ASP A 87 -6.53 5.95 -25.10
CA ASP A 87 -5.99 7.26 -24.70
C ASP A 87 -6.70 7.85 -23.46
N SER A 88 -8.02 7.68 -23.34
CA SER A 88 -8.78 8.13 -22.17
C SER A 88 -8.37 7.40 -20.89
N SER A 89 -8.16 6.09 -20.96
CA SER A 89 -7.70 5.25 -19.85
C SER A 89 -6.27 5.59 -19.46
N PHE A 90 -5.37 5.71 -20.44
CA PHE A 90 -3.99 6.12 -20.22
C PHE A 90 -3.90 7.50 -19.55
N ARG A 91 -4.61 8.50 -20.07
CA ARG A 91 -4.65 9.85 -19.46
C ARG A 91 -5.23 9.82 -18.06
N SER A 92 -6.23 8.98 -17.79
CA SER A 92 -6.81 8.83 -16.45
C SER A 92 -5.78 8.26 -15.47
N LEU A 93 -5.12 7.16 -15.85
CA LEU A 93 -4.04 6.56 -15.06
C LEU A 93 -2.90 7.56 -14.83
N ARG A 94 -2.40 8.22 -15.89
CA ARG A 94 -1.31 9.21 -15.78
C ARG A 94 -1.65 10.36 -14.84
N ARG A 95 -2.90 10.84 -14.82
CA ARG A 95 -3.38 11.82 -13.81
C ARG A 95 -3.44 11.25 -12.40
N GLY A 96 -3.80 9.98 -12.24
CA GLY A 96 -3.73 9.24 -10.98
C GLY A 96 -2.31 9.19 -10.44
N LEU A 97 -1.38 8.65 -11.24
CA LEU A 97 0.04 8.56 -10.89
C LEU A 97 0.66 9.93 -10.63
N GLY A 98 0.27 10.96 -11.39
CA GLY A 98 0.73 12.32 -11.16
C GLY A 98 0.27 12.92 -9.82
N ARG A 99 -0.85 12.45 -9.25
CA ARG A 99 -1.24 12.81 -7.88
C ARG A 99 -0.43 12.06 -6.84
N LEU A 100 -0.13 10.78 -7.08
CA LEU A 100 0.77 10.00 -6.22
C LEU A 100 2.16 10.63 -6.17
N ALA A 101 2.70 11.02 -7.33
CA ALA A 101 4.01 11.68 -7.44
C ALA A 101 4.12 13.00 -6.64
N ARG A 102 3.00 13.62 -6.25
CA ARG A 102 2.99 14.83 -5.39
C ARG A 102 3.04 14.52 -3.90
N LEU A 103 2.85 13.27 -3.49
CA LEU A 103 3.01 12.85 -2.10
C LEU A 103 4.50 12.87 -1.75
N GLN A 104 4.89 13.69 -0.77
CA GLN A 104 6.30 13.99 -0.51
C GLN A 104 7.13 12.77 -0.08
N PHE A 105 6.49 11.78 0.52
CA PHE A 105 7.11 10.52 0.91
C PHE A 105 7.32 9.55 -0.27
N LEU A 106 6.68 9.78 -1.42
CA LEU A 106 6.92 8.97 -2.62
C LEU A 106 8.02 9.60 -3.48
N ARG A 107 9.06 8.83 -3.77
CA ARG A 107 10.24 9.25 -4.53
C ARG A 107 10.44 8.37 -5.76
N PRO A 108 10.96 8.90 -6.89
CA PRO A 108 11.37 8.06 -8.02
C PRO A 108 12.38 6.98 -7.62
N HIS A 109 13.30 7.32 -6.71
CA HIS A 109 14.27 6.40 -6.15
C HIS A 109 14.50 6.71 -4.66
N THR A 110 14.67 5.67 -3.85
CA THR A 110 15.01 5.77 -2.43
C THR A 110 16.32 5.02 -2.16
N GLU A 111 17.25 5.67 -1.46
CA GLU A 111 18.50 5.02 -1.02
C GLU A 111 18.25 4.09 0.18
N GLN A 112 17.20 4.38 0.95
CA GLN A 112 16.81 3.64 2.15
C GLN A 112 15.47 2.95 1.94
N ASN A 113 15.42 1.65 2.23
CA ASN A 113 14.17 0.92 2.26
C ASN A 113 13.52 1.09 3.64
N SER A 114 12.69 2.12 3.77
CA SER A 114 11.98 2.46 5.01
C SER A 114 11.11 1.31 5.50
N VAL A 115 10.48 0.58 4.56
CA VAL A 115 9.64 -0.57 4.91
C VAL A 115 10.48 -1.71 5.48
N GLN A 116 11.63 -2.03 4.89
CA GLN A 116 12.53 -3.05 5.42
C GLN A 116 13.02 -2.65 6.82
N THR A 117 13.28 -1.35 7.04
CA THR A 117 13.62 -0.84 8.36
C THR A 117 12.49 -1.07 9.36
N ILE A 118 11.23 -0.77 8.99
CA ILE A 118 10.05 -1.07 9.82
C ILE A 118 9.97 -2.57 10.13
N LEU A 119 10.12 -3.45 9.14
CA LEU A 119 10.11 -4.90 9.34
C LEU A 119 11.17 -5.35 10.34
N ASN A 120 12.40 -4.84 10.24
CA ASN A 120 13.47 -5.17 11.18
C ASN A 120 13.14 -4.74 12.62
N TYR A 121 12.46 -3.61 12.80
CA TYR A 121 11.99 -3.18 14.12
C TYR A 121 10.94 -4.15 14.68
N LEU A 122 9.96 -4.54 13.86
CA LEU A 122 8.92 -5.49 14.24
C LEU A 122 9.52 -6.86 14.62
N GLU A 123 10.46 -7.37 13.82
CA GLU A 123 11.18 -8.63 14.07
C GLU A 123 12.00 -8.59 15.38
N SER A 124 12.47 -7.40 15.78
CA SER A 124 13.16 -7.19 17.07
C SER A 124 12.22 -7.05 18.28
N GLY A 125 10.91 -7.24 18.09
CA GLY A 125 9.89 -7.10 19.14
C GLY A 125 9.58 -5.65 19.51
N LYS A 126 9.93 -4.67 18.67
CA LYS A 126 9.62 -3.25 18.90
C LYS A 126 8.29 -2.88 18.24
N ASN A 127 7.46 -2.17 18.99
CA ASN A 127 6.23 -1.56 18.44
C ASN A 127 6.58 -0.39 17.52
N VAL A 128 5.96 -0.35 16.34
CA VAL A 128 6.10 0.73 15.36
C VAL A 128 4.79 1.52 15.29
N VAL A 129 4.89 2.85 15.31
CA VAL A 129 3.78 3.77 15.09
C VAL A 129 4.06 4.59 13.83
N LEU A 130 3.12 4.60 12.89
CA LEU A 130 3.21 5.43 11.69
C LEU A 130 2.47 6.74 11.91
N GLU A 131 3.18 7.83 11.65
CA GLU A 131 2.73 9.19 11.84
C GLU A 131 2.55 9.84 10.46
N PHE A 132 1.30 10.08 10.07
CA PHE A 132 0.96 10.56 8.73
C PHE A 132 1.11 12.09 8.56
N GLY A 133 1.30 12.85 9.63
CA GLY A 133 1.42 14.31 9.57
C GLY A 133 0.30 14.98 8.80
N ARG A 134 0.63 15.86 7.85
CA ARG A 134 -0.39 16.53 7.01
C ARG A 134 -1.16 15.56 6.11
N HIS A 135 -0.66 14.33 5.92
CA HIS A 135 -1.32 13.31 5.12
C HIS A 135 -2.39 12.53 5.89
N GLY A 136 -2.62 12.80 7.19
CA GLY A 136 -3.63 12.08 7.98
C GLY A 136 -5.05 12.14 7.40
N ASP A 137 -5.44 13.28 6.82
CA ASP A 137 -6.73 13.46 6.14
C ASP A 137 -6.69 13.05 4.66
N ASN A 138 -5.50 12.78 4.12
CA ASN A 138 -5.33 12.33 2.75
C ASN A 138 -5.55 10.81 2.68
N ILE A 139 -6.78 10.43 2.34
CA ILE A 139 -7.19 9.03 2.21
C ILE A 139 -6.26 8.26 1.27
N THR A 140 -5.86 8.83 0.13
CA THR A 140 -4.95 8.17 -0.82
C THR A 140 -3.62 7.83 -0.18
N ALA A 141 -3.01 8.76 0.54
CA ALA A 141 -1.73 8.54 1.21
C ALA A 141 -1.84 7.48 2.31
N TYR A 142 -2.89 7.57 3.13
CA TYR A 142 -3.15 6.62 4.19
C TYR A 142 -3.34 5.20 3.65
N VAL A 143 -4.21 5.07 2.65
CA VAL A 143 -4.54 3.78 2.04
C VAL A 143 -3.33 3.16 1.34
N LEU A 144 -2.56 3.95 0.60
CA LEU A 144 -1.36 3.48 -0.08
C LEU A 144 -0.33 2.93 0.92
N VAL A 145 0.05 3.71 1.93
CA VAL A 145 1.11 3.31 2.87
C VAL A 145 0.68 2.11 3.70
N ALA A 146 -0.54 2.12 4.22
CA ALA A 146 -1.05 1.00 5.00
C ALA A 146 -1.12 -0.27 4.14
N ASN A 147 -1.54 -0.20 2.87
CA ASN A 147 -1.55 -1.37 2.00
C ASN A 147 -0.15 -1.90 1.70
N LEU A 148 0.78 -1.02 1.30
CA LEU A 148 2.17 -1.39 1.00
C LEU A 148 2.84 -2.10 2.18
N LEU A 149 2.68 -1.54 3.38
CA LEU A 149 3.26 -2.12 4.60
C LEU A 149 2.59 -3.44 4.94
N THR A 150 1.27 -3.50 4.90
CA THR A 150 0.54 -4.72 5.26
C THR A 150 0.87 -5.87 4.30
N ARG A 151 0.96 -5.59 2.99
CA ARG A 151 1.37 -6.56 1.96
C ARG A 151 2.77 -7.11 2.22
N ARG A 152 3.74 -6.24 2.55
CA ARG A 152 5.13 -6.65 2.83
C ARG A 152 5.29 -7.39 4.15
N ILE A 153 4.57 -6.95 5.19
CA ILE A 153 4.51 -7.65 6.47
C ILE A 153 3.94 -9.05 6.25
N HIS A 154 2.80 -9.17 5.55
CA HIS A 154 2.19 -10.46 5.27
C HIS A 154 3.14 -11.42 4.54
N GLU A 155 3.79 -10.96 3.47
CA GLU A 155 4.74 -11.78 2.72
C GLU A 155 5.91 -12.24 3.59
N ARG A 156 6.47 -11.32 4.40
CA ARG A 156 7.58 -11.62 5.31
C ARG A 156 7.19 -12.65 6.37
N TYR A 157 6.02 -12.49 6.98
CA TYR A 157 5.51 -13.39 8.02
C TYR A 157 5.12 -14.76 7.44
N ARG A 158 4.58 -14.80 6.22
CA ARG A 158 4.33 -16.05 5.49
C ARG A 158 5.63 -16.82 5.29
N GLN A 159 6.67 -16.18 4.75
CA GLN A 159 7.99 -16.80 4.54
C GLN A 159 8.60 -17.30 5.85
N GLN A 160 8.51 -16.53 6.94
CA GLN A 160 9.01 -16.96 8.25
C GLN A 160 8.24 -18.16 8.79
N LYS A 161 6.91 -18.15 8.67
CA LYS A 161 6.06 -19.26 9.11
C LYS A 161 6.32 -20.54 8.32
N GLU A 162 6.54 -20.42 7.00
CA GLU A 162 6.92 -21.53 6.14
C GLU A 162 8.30 -22.08 6.49
N ALA A 163 9.28 -21.20 6.72
CA ALA A 163 10.64 -21.61 7.13
C ALA A 163 10.67 -22.27 8.51
N ALA A 164 9.77 -21.89 9.42
CA ALA A 164 9.63 -22.46 10.75
C ALA A 164 8.81 -23.76 10.78
N MET A 165 8.34 -24.28 9.64
CA MET A 165 7.55 -25.52 9.61
C MET A 165 8.32 -26.67 10.26
N GLY A 166 7.82 -27.12 11.43
CA GLY A 166 8.41 -28.21 12.21
C GLY A 166 9.24 -27.75 13.40
N ASP A 167 9.57 -26.46 13.53
CA ASP A 167 10.27 -25.90 14.68
C ASP A 167 9.53 -24.69 15.26
N ARG A 168 8.77 -24.95 16.33
CA ARG A 168 7.98 -23.91 17.02
C ARG A 168 8.83 -22.79 17.62
N ALA A 169 10.13 -23.02 17.89
CA ALA A 169 11.00 -21.99 18.43
C ALA A 169 11.40 -20.95 17.39
N GLN A 170 11.24 -21.25 16.09
CA GLN A 170 11.53 -20.37 14.97
C GLN A 170 10.28 -19.64 14.45
N GLU A 171 9.12 -19.83 15.08
CA GLU A 171 7.91 -19.14 14.64
C GLU A 171 8.01 -17.62 14.80
N PRO A 172 7.43 -16.85 13.87
CA PRO A 172 7.41 -15.40 13.97
C PRO A 172 6.65 -14.92 15.21
N ILE A 173 7.17 -13.86 15.82
CA ILE A 173 6.54 -13.18 16.97
C ILE A 173 5.16 -12.68 16.55
N HIS A 174 4.15 -12.94 17.38
CA HIS A 174 2.79 -12.51 17.10
C HIS A 174 2.72 -10.98 16.89
N LEU A 175 2.18 -10.56 15.74
CA LEU A 175 2.05 -9.16 15.37
C LEU A 175 0.58 -8.75 15.33
N VAL A 176 0.27 -7.62 15.95
CA VAL A 176 -1.04 -6.97 15.80
C VAL A 176 -0.84 -5.72 14.95
N ILE A 177 -1.53 -5.67 13.81
CA ILE A 177 -1.62 -4.47 12.97
C ILE A 177 -2.91 -3.76 13.36
N THR A 178 -2.79 -2.55 13.89
CA THR A 178 -3.96 -1.72 14.23
C THR A 178 -4.24 -0.72 13.11
N ILE A 179 -5.48 -0.69 12.64
CA ILE A 179 -5.93 0.24 11.60
C ILE A 179 -7.10 1.04 12.12
N GLU A 180 -6.92 2.36 12.12
CA GLU A 180 -7.99 3.31 12.38
C GLU A 180 -8.75 3.64 11.08
N GLU A 181 -10.05 3.92 11.20
CA GLU A 181 -10.95 4.21 10.08
C GLU A 181 -10.90 3.11 9.00
N ALA A 182 -10.95 1.86 9.46
CA ALA A 182 -10.86 0.66 8.63
C ALA A 182 -11.90 0.56 7.50
N HIS A 183 -13.05 1.25 7.58
CA HIS A 183 -14.04 1.35 6.50
C HIS A 183 -13.44 1.95 5.22
N LYS A 184 -12.32 2.67 5.30
CA LYS A 184 -11.55 3.14 4.14
C LYS A 184 -10.88 2.02 3.35
N PHE A 185 -10.67 0.85 3.97
CA PHE A 185 -9.97 -0.31 3.38
C PHE A 185 -10.88 -1.51 3.16
N LEU A 186 -11.86 -1.66 4.05
CA LEU A 186 -12.68 -2.85 4.15
C LEU A 186 -14.08 -2.59 3.59
N ASN A 187 -14.26 -1.64 2.68
CA ASN A 187 -15.56 -1.47 2.04
C ASN A 187 -15.86 -2.66 1.11
N PRO A 188 -17.13 -3.03 0.86
CA PRO A 188 -17.46 -4.19 0.02
C PRO A 188 -16.93 -4.11 -1.42
N GLN A 189 -16.79 -2.89 -1.96
CA GLN A 189 -16.34 -2.65 -3.34
C GLN A 189 -14.84 -2.95 -3.51
N VAL A 190 -14.06 -2.79 -2.45
CA VAL A 190 -12.60 -2.94 -2.43
C VAL A 190 -12.20 -4.31 -1.85
N THR A 191 -12.96 -4.87 -0.91
CA THR A 191 -12.54 -6.04 -0.10
C THR A 191 -12.44 -7.37 -0.85
N SER A 192 -13.24 -7.58 -1.90
CA SER A 192 -13.26 -8.86 -2.63
C SER A 192 -12.09 -9.00 -3.62
N GLN A 193 -11.52 -7.89 -4.08
CA GLN A 193 -10.53 -7.87 -5.16
C GLN A 193 -9.13 -7.46 -4.68
N THR A 194 -8.97 -7.08 -3.41
CA THR A 194 -7.74 -6.45 -2.94
C THR A 194 -6.96 -7.31 -1.96
N ILE A 195 -5.63 -7.14 -1.99
CA ILE A 195 -4.71 -7.84 -1.09
C ILE A 195 -5.07 -7.58 0.37
N PHE A 196 -5.61 -6.41 0.71
CA PHE A 196 -6.03 -6.07 2.06
C PHE A 196 -7.16 -6.98 2.56
N GLY A 197 -8.16 -7.26 1.71
CA GLY A 197 -9.22 -8.21 2.03
C GLY A 197 -8.72 -9.65 2.13
N GLN A 198 -7.78 -10.07 1.28
CA GLN A 198 -7.15 -11.39 1.38
C GLN A 198 -6.39 -11.52 2.71
N ILE A 199 -5.56 -10.53 3.02
CA ILE A 199 -4.79 -10.43 4.25
C ILE A 199 -5.72 -10.49 5.47
N ALA A 200 -6.83 -9.74 5.48
CA ALA A 200 -7.79 -9.78 6.58
C ALA A 200 -8.35 -11.19 6.85
N ARG A 201 -8.45 -12.05 5.82
CA ARG A 201 -8.90 -13.44 5.94
C ARG A 201 -7.77 -14.42 6.32
N GLU A 202 -6.54 -14.15 5.88
CA GLU A 202 -5.43 -15.13 5.94
C GLU A 202 -4.41 -14.89 7.06
N MET A 203 -4.26 -13.65 7.53
CA MET A 203 -3.18 -13.25 8.46
C MET A 203 -3.10 -14.11 9.72
N ARG A 204 -4.24 -14.59 10.24
CA ARG A 204 -4.28 -15.44 11.45
C ARG A 204 -3.45 -16.72 11.31
N LYS A 205 -3.28 -17.25 10.09
CA LYS A 205 -2.46 -18.44 9.83
C LYS A 205 -0.96 -18.19 10.05
N TYR A 206 -0.53 -16.93 9.92
CA TYR A 206 0.88 -16.52 9.91
C TYR A 206 1.27 -15.71 11.15
N ASN A 207 0.57 -15.89 12.27
CA ASN A 207 0.81 -15.16 13.53
C ASN A 207 0.62 -13.63 13.42
N VAL A 208 -0.13 -13.15 12.44
CA VAL A 208 -0.51 -11.73 12.36
C VAL A 208 -1.99 -11.58 12.61
N THR A 209 -2.39 -10.53 13.31
CA THR A 209 -3.80 -10.22 13.60
C THR A 209 -4.08 -8.77 13.26
N LEU A 210 -5.24 -8.54 12.63
CA LEU A 210 -5.71 -7.20 12.33
C LEU A 210 -6.64 -6.73 13.46
N LEU A 211 -6.31 -5.59 14.08
CA LEU A 211 -7.18 -4.87 15.00
C LEU A 211 -7.78 -3.69 14.25
N VAL A 212 -9.08 -3.78 13.96
CA VAL A 212 -9.83 -2.77 13.24
C VAL A 212 -10.51 -1.83 14.23
N ILE A 213 -10.28 -0.53 14.10
CA ILE A 213 -10.94 0.52 14.87
C ILE A 213 -11.74 1.37 13.89
N ASP A 214 -13.06 1.38 14.04
CA ASP A 214 -13.94 2.12 13.14
C ASP A 214 -15.24 2.58 13.82
N GLN A 215 -15.73 3.75 13.43
CA GLN A 215 -16.98 4.35 13.90
C GLN A 215 -18.18 4.08 12.98
N ARG A 216 -17.95 3.54 11.78
CA ARG A 216 -18.90 3.20 10.72
C ARG A 216 -18.89 1.69 10.42
N PRO A 217 -19.40 0.85 11.34
CA PRO A 217 -19.42 -0.60 11.13
C PRO A 217 -20.19 -1.02 9.88
N SER A 218 -21.17 -0.24 9.41
CA SER A 218 -21.90 -0.48 8.16
C SER A 218 -21.07 -0.25 6.89
N GLY A 219 -19.94 0.44 6.99
CA GLY A 219 -19.01 0.67 5.89
C GLY A 219 -18.01 -0.47 5.71
N ILE A 220 -18.05 -1.49 6.57
CA ILE A 220 -17.15 -2.64 6.51
C ILE A 220 -17.89 -3.83 5.87
N ASP A 221 -17.20 -4.53 4.98
CA ASP A 221 -17.65 -5.73 4.31
C ASP A 221 -18.10 -6.80 5.31
N SER A 222 -19.25 -7.40 5.02
CA SER A 222 -19.91 -8.34 5.94
C SER A 222 -19.12 -9.64 6.12
N GLU A 223 -18.37 -10.05 5.10
CA GLU A 223 -17.49 -11.22 5.19
C GLU A 223 -16.32 -10.92 6.13
N VAL A 224 -15.65 -9.77 5.98
CA VAL A 224 -14.57 -9.39 6.90
C VAL A 224 -15.08 -9.17 8.32
N MET A 225 -16.24 -8.53 8.48
CA MET A 225 -16.88 -8.39 9.80
C MET A 225 -17.19 -9.72 10.47
N SER A 226 -17.44 -10.78 9.69
CA SER A 226 -17.66 -12.13 10.22
C SER A 226 -16.36 -12.82 10.68
N GLN A 227 -15.21 -12.41 10.14
CA GLN A 227 -13.89 -12.94 10.49
C GLN A 227 -13.26 -12.23 11.70
N ILE A 228 -13.74 -11.03 12.05
CA ILE A 228 -13.33 -10.32 13.27
C ILE A 228 -13.97 -11.01 14.48
N GLY A 229 -13.21 -11.92 15.10
CA GLY A 229 -13.69 -12.81 16.15
C GLY A 229 -13.89 -12.16 17.53
N THR A 230 -13.51 -10.89 17.72
CA THR A 230 -13.70 -10.15 18.98
C THR A 230 -14.15 -8.73 18.65
N LYS A 231 -15.26 -8.30 19.24
CA LYS A 231 -15.90 -7.00 19.04
C LYS A 231 -15.96 -6.23 20.35
#